data_AF-A0A3D3ZXV4-F1
#
_entry.id   AF-A0A3D3ZXV4-F1
#
_cell.length_a   1.000
_cell.length_b   1.000
_cell.length_c   1.000
_cell.angle_alpha   90.00
_cell.angle_beta   90.00
_cell.angle_gamma   90.00
#
_symmetry.space_group_name_H-M   'P 1'
#
loop_
_entity.id
_entity.type
_entity.pdbx_description
1 polymer ?
#
loop_
_entity_poly.entity_id
_entity_poly.type
_entity_poly.pdbx_seq_one_letter_code
_entity_poly.pdbx_strand_id
1 'polypeptide(L)'
;FEDTRIAELLNDRFINIKVDREERPDLDQIYMDSVQAMTGHGGWPMSVFLTPDGQPFFAGTYFPPSPRMNMPSFEQVIMGVDNAWQNRQDKALEQAAEICEHLGRASQTPPSHDEVPLSLDLIDDAVRGIMASVDRQCGGFGTAPKFPHAMTLRLMLNAWARTNEA
;
A
#
# COMPACT_ATOMS: atom_id res chain seq x y z
N PHE A 1 10.56 -8.68 11.69
CA PHE A 1 9.62 -8.46 12.82
C PHE A 1 10.06 -9.18 14.08
N GLU A 2 10.65 -10.37 13.98
CA GLU A 2 11.14 -11.11 15.16
C GLU A 2 12.59 -10.78 15.55
N ASP A 3 13.33 -10.07 14.70
CA ASP A 3 14.70 -9.64 14.99
C ASP A 3 14.69 -8.37 15.84
N THR A 4 15.02 -8.53 17.13
CA THR A 4 15.09 -7.44 18.12
C THR A 4 16.08 -6.35 17.71
N ARG A 5 17.21 -6.71 17.09
CA ARG A 5 18.25 -5.75 16.69
C ARG A 5 17.77 -4.85 15.57
N ILE A 6 17.06 -5.42 14.60
CA ILE A 6 16.44 -4.64 13.52
C ILE A 6 15.36 -3.69 14.10
N ALA A 7 14.58 -4.16 15.07
CA ALA A 7 13.55 -3.32 15.70
C ALA A 7 14.16 -2.14 16.47
N GLU A 8 15.25 -2.36 17.22
CA GLU A 8 16.00 -1.30 17.91
C GLU A 8 16.54 -0.27 16.91
N LEU A 9 17.20 -0.72 15.84
CA LEU A 9 17.72 0.17 14.80
C LEU A 9 16.63 1.00 14.12
N LEU A 10 15.46 0.40 13.89
CA LEU A 10 14.31 1.11 13.33
C LEU A 10 13.76 2.15 14.30
N ASN A 11 13.64 1.82 15.58
CA ASN A 11 13.08 2.72 16.60
C ASN A 11 14.00 3.91 16.90
N ASP A 12 15.32 3.70 16.85
CA ASP A 12 16.29 4.76 17.12
C ASP A 12 16.36 5.80 15.98
N ARG A 13 15.97 5.43 14.76
CA ARG A 13 16.26 6.20 13.55
C ARG A 13 15.03 6.66 12.78
N PHE A 14 13.89 5.98 12.93
CA PHE A 14 12.71 6.20 12.11
C PHE A 14 11.43 6.24 12.94
N ILE A 15 10.45 7.00 12.45
CA ILE A 15 9.06 6.86 12.88
C ILE A 15 8.45 5.71 12.08
N ASN A 16 8.30 4.56 12.73
CA ASN A 16 7.81 3.34 12.07
C ASN A 16 6.28 3.34 11.98
N ILE A 17 5.76 3.33 10.75
CA ILE A 17 4.31 3.25 10.48
C ILE A 17 4.01 1.91 9.81
N LYS A 18 3.09 1.14 10.40
CA LYS A 18 2.57 -0.08 9.79
C LYS A 18 1.22 0.22 9.17
N VAL A 19 1.09 -0.10 7.88
CA VAL A 19 -0.14 0.11 7.12
C VAL A 19 -0.71 -1.25 6.74
N ASP A 20 -2.03 -1.40 6.92
CA ASP A 20 -2.80 -2.50 6.35
C ASP A 20 -3.36 -2.07 4.99
N ARG A 21 -2.99 -2.80 3.94
CA ARG A 21 -3.41 -2.50 2.56
C ARG A 21 -4.90 -2.74 2.33
N GLU A 22 -5.54 -3.62 3.10
CA GLU A 22 -6.98 -3.88 2.95
C GLU A 22 -7.81 -2.74 3.53
N GLU A 23 -7.30 -2.07 4.57
CA GLU A 23 -7.95 -0.91 5.19
C GLU A 23 -7.56 0.40 4.50
N ARG A 24 -6.35 0.50 3.96
CA ARG A 24 -5.82 1.68 3.24
C ARG A 24 -5.31 1.33 1.83
N PRO A 25 -6.18 0.84 0.94
CA PRO A 25 -5.81 0.52 -0.44
C PRO A 25 -5.37 1.77 -1.23
N ASP A 26 -5.84 2.94 -0.81
CA ASP A 26 -5.42 4.24 -1.33
C ASP A 26 -3.92 4.50 -1.10
N LEU A 27 -3.44 4.28 0.14
CA LEU A 27 -2.02 4.45 0.45
C LEU A 27 -1.17 3.34 -0.18
N ASP A 28 -1.68 2.12 -0.18
CA ASP A 28 -1.01 0.98 -0.81
C ASP A 28 -0.74 1.26 -2.29
N GLN A 29 -1.73 1.75 -3.04
CA GLN A 29 -1.56 2.10 -4.45
C GLN A 29 -0.51 3.20 -4.66
N ILE A 30 -0.62 4.32 -3.93
CA ILE A 30 0.31 5.46 -4.05
C ILE A 30 1.77 5.02 -3.84
N TYR A 31 2.00 4.22 -2.79
CA TYR A 31 3.35 3.78 -2.46
C TYR A 31 3.83 2.59 -3.29
N MET A 32 2.92 1.75 -3.82
CA MET A 32 3.25 0.73 -4.80
C MET A 32 3.73 1.37 -6.11
N ASP A 33 3.05 2.42 -6.58
CA ASP A 33 3.47 3.16 -7.76
C ASP A 33 4.86 3.78 -7.56
N SER A 34 5.13 4.27 -6.34
CA SER A 34 6.45 4.78 -5.97
C SER A 34 7.53 3.70 -6.05
N VAL A 35 7.26 2.49 -5.53
CA VAL A 35 8.20 1.36 -5.61
C VAL A 35 8.44 0.95 -7.06
N GLN A 36 7.39 0.89 -7.87
CA GLN A 36 7.52 0.56 -9.29
C GLN A 36 8.33 1.62 -10.04
N ALA A 37 8.11 2.90 -9.77
CA ALA A 37 8.88 3.99 -10.36
C ALA A 37 10.37 3.91 -10.00
N MET A 38 10.70 3.55 -8.77
CA MET A 38 12.10 3.45 -8.31
C MET A 38 12.80 2.16 -8.74
N THR A 39 12.09 1.03 -8.77
CA THR A 39 12.70 -0.30 -8.91
C THR A 39 12.35 -1.03 -10.21
N GLY A 40 11.37 -0.53 -10.97
CA GLY A 40 10.84 -1.15 -12.18
C GLY A 40 9.94 -2.35 -11.93
N HIS A 41 9.72 -2.75 -10.67
CA HIS A 41 8.85 -3.86 -10.30
C HIS A 41 8.11 -3.53 -9.00
N GLY A 42 7.02 -4.25 -8.72
CA GLY A 42 6.19 -4.04 -7.53
C GLY A 42 6.00 -5.34 -6.75
N GLY A 43 5.57 -5.22 -5.50
CA GLY A 43 5.21 -6.38 -4.70
C GLY A 43 5.21 -6.11 -3.20
N TRP A 44 4.71 -7.11 -2.46
CA TRP A 44 4.72 -7.12 -1.00
C TRP A 44 5.66 -8.21 -0.47
N PRO A 45 6.24 -8.06 0.73
CA PRO A 45 6.13 -6.90 1.61
C PRO A 45 6.80 -5.67 1.01
N MET A 46 6.20 -4.51 1.24
CA MET A 46 6.67 -3.22 0.74
C MET A 46 7.22 -2.39 1.90
N SER A 47 8.42 -1.81 1.70
CA SER A 47 9.04 -0.88 2.64
C SER A 47 9.36 0.42 1.92
N VAL A 48 8.79 1.52 2.41
CA VAL A 48 8.95 2.85 1.81
C VAL A 48 9.44 3.82 2.88
N PHE A 49 10.48 4.58 2.54
CA PHE A 49 11.10 5.58 3.40
C PHE A 49 10.72 6.97 2.88
N LEU A 50 10.13 7.74 3.78
CA LEU A 50 9.44 8.99 3.47
C LEU A 50 10.14 10.17 4.12
N THR A 51 10.04 11.34 3.49
CA THR A 51 10.30 12.62 4.15
C THR A 51 9.23 12.87 5.23
N PRO A 52 9.45 13.83 6.16
CA PRO A 52 8.43 14.20 7.16
C PRO A 52 7.09 14.63 6.56
N ASP A 53 7.08 15.13 5.32
CA ASP A 53 5.88 15.52 4.57
C ASP A 53 5.22 14.36 3.82
N GLY A 54 5.70 13.12 4.02
CA GLY A 54 5.13 11.91 3.44
C GLY A 54 5.57 11.59 2.01
N GLN A 55 6.57 12.30 1.48
CA GLN A 55 7.07 12.08 0.13
C GLN A 55 8.09 10.93 0.08
N PRO A 56 7.95 9.96 -0.83
CA PRO A 56 8.84 8.81 -0.91
C PRO A 56 10.17 9.19 -1.57
N PHE A 57 11.29 8.86 -0.93
CA PHE A 57 12.63 9.08 -1.50
C PHE A 57 13.46 7.80 -1.64
N PHE A 58 13.09 6.75 -0.92
CA PHE A 58 13.66 5.41 -1.11
C PHE A 58 12.60 4.35 -0.84
N ALA A 59 12.58 3.29 -1.63
CA ALA A 59 11.59 2.24 -1.49
C ALA A 59 12.10 0.92 -2.06
N GLY A 60 11.50 -0.17 -1.60
CA GLY A 60 11.72 -1.49 -2.16
C GLY A 60 10.74 -2.50 -1.61
N THR A 61 10.85 -3.72 -2.13
CA THR A 61 10.02 -4.83 -1.70
C THR A 61 10.66 -5.55 -0.51
N TYR A 62 11.05 -6.81 -0.69
CA TYR A 62 11.65 -7.61 0.36
C TYR A 62 13.14 -7.34 0.50
N PHE A 63 13.57 -7.03 1.72
CA PHE A 63 14.98 -6.97 2.11
C PHE A 63 15.31 -8.12 3.06
N PRO A 64 16.32 -8.97 2.75
CA PRO A 64 16.68 -10.11 3.57
C PRO A 64 17.38 -9.68 4.87
N PRO A 65 17.37 -10.52 5.91
CA PRO A 65 18.08 -10.22 7.17
C PRO A 65 19.60 -10.20 7.00
N SER A 66 20.13 -10.98 6.04
CA SER A 66 21.54 -11.00 5.66
C SER A 66 21.70 -10.71 4.17
N PRO A 67 22.82 -10.10 3.74
CA PRO A 67 23.02 -9.76 2.33
C PRO A 67 22.93 -11.01 1.45
N ARG A 68 22.28 -10.88 0.30
CA ARG A 68 22.23 -11.92 -0.76
C ARG A 68 22.81 -11.34 -2.04
N MET A 69 23.19 -12.17 -3.01
CA MET A 69 23.78 -11.70 -4.27
C MET A 69 22.97 -10.53 -4.86
N ASN A 70 23.61 -9.36 -4.98
CA ASN A 70 23.06 -8.09 -5.45
C ASN A 70 21.90 -7.49 -4.64
N MET A 71 21.66 -7.95 -3.41
CA MET A 71 20.61 -7.46 -2.54
C MET A 71 21.17 -7.14 -1.13
N PRO A 72 21.10 -5.88 -0.69
CA PRO A 72 21.56 -5.51 0.65
C PRO A 72 20.69 -6.17 1.72
N SER A 73 21.24 -6.38 2.91
CA SER A 73 20.40 -6.72 4.05
C SER A 73 19.52 -5.54 4.46
N PHE A 74 18.45 -5.83 5.19
CA PHE A 74 17.58 -4.76 5.68
C PHE A 74 18.32 -3.81 6.64
N GLU A 75 19.26 -4.31 7.43
CA GLU A 75 20.16 -3.45 8.22
C GLU A 75 20.98 -2.49 7.35
N GLN A 76 21.57 -3.00 6.27
CA GLN A 76 22.35 -2.16 5.34
C GLN A 76 21.47 -1.09 4.69
N VAL A 77 20.21 -1.42 4.40
CA VAL A 77 19.22 -0.46 3.89
C VAL A 77 18.93 0.61 4.94
N ILE A 78 18.57 0.22 6.17
CA ILE A 78 18.31 1.14 7.30
C ILE A 78 19.48 2.12 7.49
N MET A 79 20.71 1.59 7.58
CA MET A 79 21.90 2.40 7.76
C MET A 79 22.21 3.30 6.56
N GLY A 80 21.96 2.80 5.34
CA GLY A 80 22.16 3.56 4.11
C GLY A 80 21.17 4.73 3.99
N VAL A 81 19.90 4.49 4.29
CA VAL A 81 18.84 5.51 4.28
C VAL A 81 19.08 6.56 5.37
N ASP A 82 19.40 6.14 6.59
CA ASP A 82 19.74 7.04 7.69
C ASP A 82 20.95 7.93 7.33
N ASN A 83 22.01 7.33 6.77
CA ASN A 83 23.18 8.10 6.33
C ASN A 83 22.83 9.10 5.23
N ALA A 84 22.00 8.69 4.25
CA ALA A 84 21.55 9.58 3.18
C ALA A 84 20.75 10.75 3.75
N TRP A 85 19.85 10.50 4.69
CA TRP A 85 19.07 11.55 5.34
C TRP A 85 19.93 12.52 6.16
N GLN A 86 20.85 12.00 6.99
CA GLN A 86 21.65 12.83 7.89
C GLN A 86 22.75 13.63 7.17
N ASN A 87 23.35 13.06 6.12
CA ASN A 87 24.55 13.65 5.50
C ASN A 87 24.32 14.18 4.08
N ARG A 88 23.20 13.80 3.44
CA ARG A 88 22.88 14.14 2.05
C ARG A 88 21.39 14.47 1.91
N GLN A 89 20.84 15.17 2.90
CA GLN A 89 19.41 15.46 2.99
C GLN A 89 18.87 16.13 1.72
N ASP A 90 19.60 17.10 1.17
CA ASP A 90 19.22 17.81 -0.06
C ASP A 90 18.98 16.84 -1.23
N LYS A 91 19.82 15.80 -1.37
CA LYS A 91 19.66 14.78 -2.41
C LYS A 91 18.44 13.89 -2.17
N ALA A 92 18.14 13.58 -0.90
CA ALA A 92 16.95 12.83 -0.55
C ALA A 92 15.68 13.63 -0.88
N LEU A 93 15.67 14.94 -0.61
CA LEU A 93 14.57 15.84 -0.94
C LEU A 93 14.41 16.02 -2.46
N GLU A 94 15.52 16.15 -3.20
CA GLU A 94 15.53 16.20 -4.66
C GLU A 94 14.92 14.92 -5.26
N GLN A 95 15.38 13.75 -4.79
CA GLN A 95 14.84 12.47 -5.22
C GLN A 95 13.34 12.34 -4.90
N ALA A 96 12.91 12.78 -3.72
CA ALA A 96 11.49 12.80 -3.35
C ALA A 96 10.66 13.64 -4.31
N ALA A 97 11.15 14.83 -4.67
CA ALA A 97 10.48 15.73 -5.60
C ALA A 97 10.35 15.12 -7.01
N GLU A 98 11.42 14.51 -7.53
CA GLU A 98 11.42 13.85 -8.84
C GLU A 98 10.39 12.72 -8.92
N ILE A 99 10.31 11.89 -7.88
CA ILE A 99 9.36 10.78 -7.82
C ILE A 99 7.92 11.30 -7.73
N CYS A 100 7.66 12.29 -6.86
CA CYS A 100 6.34 12.91 -6.77
C CYS A 100 5.91 13.53 -8.09
N GLU A 101 6.82 14.17 -8.83
CA GLU A 101 6.52 14.74 -10.15
C GLU A 101 6.23 13.65 -11.19
N HIS A 102 7.00 12.56 -11.19
CA HIS A 102 6.78 11.42 -12.09
C HIS A 102 5.41 10.77 -11.86
N LEU A 103 5.07 10.53 -10.59
CA LEU A 103 3.78 9.98 -10.20
C LEU A 103 2.64 10.94 -10.51
N GLY A 104 2.82 12.24 -10.22
CA GLY A 104 1.83 13.27 -10.53
C GLY A 104 1.48 13.35 -12.02
N ARG A 105 2.45 13.08 -12.91
CA ARG A 105 2.21 12.97 -14.37
C ARG A 105 1.49 11.68 -14.75
N ALA A 106 1.85 10.55 -14.14
CA ALA A 106 1.20 9.26 -14.39
C ALA A 106 -0.26 9.23 -13.90
N SER A 107 -0.57 9.95 -12.82
CA SER A 107 -1.91 10.06 -12.24
C SER A 107 -2.84 11.04 -12.97
N GLN A 108 -2.40 11.73 -14.03
CA GLN A 108 -3.26 12.60 -14.85
C GLN A 108 -4.23 11.81 -15.75
N THR A 109 -4.89 10.80 -15.19
CA THR A 109 -6.12 10.29 -15.79
C THR A 109 -7.15 11.42 -15.70
N PRO A 110 -7.72 11.90 -16.82
CA PRO A 110 -8.70 12.96 -16.76
C PRO A 110 -9.82 12.54 -15.80
N PRO A 111 -10.31 13.43 -14.92
CA PRO A 111 -11.44 13.11 -14.07
C PRO A 111 -12.55 12.55 -14.96
N SER A 112 -13.14 11.43 -14.57
CA SER A 112 -14.33 10.91 -15.24
C SER A 112 -15.38 12.02 -15.16
N HIS A 113 -15.63 12.67 -16.29
CA HIS A 113 -16.54 13.83 -16.40
C HIS A 113 -18.01 13.47 -16.20
N ASP A 114 -18.32 12.20 -15.95
CA ASP A 114 -19.63 11.76 -15.52
C ASP A 114 -19.66 11.76 -13.99
N GLU A 115 -20.17 12.86 -13.40
CA GLU A 115 -20.63 12.86 -12.02
C GLU A 115 -21.80 11.87 -11.92
N VAL A 116 -21.51 10.58 -11.76
CA VAL A 116 -22.51 9.61 -11.34
C VAL A 116 -22.88 9.98 -9.91
N PRO A 117 -24.11 10.46 -9.65
CA PRO A 117 -24.49 10.83 -8.30
C PRO A 117 -24.43 9.61 -7.41
N LEU A 118 -23.81 9.75 -6.24
CA LEU A 118 -23.81 8.71 -5.23
C LEU A 118 -25.26 8.41 -4.83
N SER A 119 -25.72 7.19 -5.11
CA SER A 119 -27.08 6.73 -4.83
C SER A 119 -27.07 5.41 -4.06
N LEU A 120 -28.20 5.09 -3.42
CA LEU A 120 -28.38 3.79 -2.79
C LEU A 120 -28.43 2.65 -3.82
N ASP A 121 -28.91 2.93 -5.04
CA ASP A 121 -28.95 1.96 -6.13
C ASP A 121 -27.55 1.46 -6.49
N LEU A 122 -26.53 2.32 -6.41
CA LEU A 122 -25.13 1.94 -6.61
C LEU A 122 -24.66 0.93 -5.56
N ILE A 123 -25.10 1.08 -4.31
CA ILE A 123 -24.80 0.13 -3.24
C ILE A 123 -25.50 -1.20 -3.51
N ASP A 124 -26.76 -1.16 -3.95
CA ASP A 124 -27.56 -2.36 -4.26
C ASP A 124 -26.99 -3.13 -5.47
N ASP A 125 -26.46 -2.43 -6.48
CA ASP A 125 -25.73 -3.02 -7.59
C ASP A 125 -24.41 -3.67 -7.14
N ALA A 126 -23.64 -2.98 -6.30
CA ALA A 126 -22.39 -3.50 -5.75
C ALA A 126 -22.62 -4.77 -4.91
N VAL A 127 -23.66 -4.76 -4.06
CA VAL A 127 -24.09 -5.91 -3.26
C VAL A 127 -24.47 -7.09 -4.15
N ARG A 128 -25.27 -6.86 -5.21
CA ARG A 128 -25.60 -7.92 -6.18
C ARG A 128 -24.37 -8.50 -6.86
N GLY A 129 -23.41 -7.66 -7.25
CA GLY A 129 -22.14 -8.09 -7.82
C GLY A 129 -21.32 -8.95 -6.85
N ILE A 130 -21.22 -8.53 -5.59
CA ILE A 130 -20.54 -9.30 -4.53
C ILE A 130 -21.23 -10.64 -4.31
N MET A 131 -22.57 -10.66 -4.21
CA MET A 131 -23.35 -11.88 -4.00
C MET A 131 -23.20 -12.88 -5.15
N ALA A 132 -23.04 -12.41 -6.38
CA ALA A 132 -22.75 -13.27 -7.53
C ALA A 132 -21.37 -13.94 -7.44
N SER A 133 -20.43 -13.38 -6.67
CA SER A 133 -19.10 -13.95 -6.45
C SER A 133 -19.03 -14.95 -5.29
N VAL A 134 -20.10 -15.13 -4.53
CA VAL A 134 -20.10 -16.02 -3.35
C VAL A 134 -19.94 -17.46 -3.77
N ASP A 135 -18.88 -18.11 -3.29
CA ASP A 135 -18.72 -19.54 -3.42
C ASP A 135 -19.53 -20.25 -2.33
N ARG A 136 -20.66 -20.85 -2.73
CA ARG A 136 -21.57 -21.55 -1.83
C ARG A 136 -21.08 -22.92 -1.37
N GLN A 137 -20.08 -23.50 -2.04
CA GLN A 137 -19.55 -24.82 -1.71
C GLN A 137 -18.42 -24.70 -0.69
N CYS A 138 -17.48 -23.79 -0.92
CA CYS A 138 -16.27 -23.64 -0.12
C CYS A 138 -16.24 -22.36 0.73
N GLY A 139 -17.25 -21.50 0.62
CA GLY A 139 -17.32 -20.21 1.32
C GLY A 139 -16.38 -19.14 0.73
N GLY A 140 -16.57 -17.90 1.17
CA GLY A 140 -15.81 -16.73 0.69
C GLY A 140 -16.27 -16.21 -0.67
N PHE A 141 -15.50 -15.26 -1.22
CA PHE A 141 -15.79 -14.57 -2.48
C PHE A 141 -14.76 -14.95 -3.55
N GLY A 142 -15.23 -15.13 -4.79
CA GLY A 142 -14.38 -15.38 -5.95
C GLY A 142 -13.65 -16.72 -5.95
N THR A 143 -12.49 -16.75 -6.60
CA THR A 143 -11.63 -17.93 -6.74
C THR A 143 -10.43 -17.88 -5.79
N ALA A 144 -9.65 -18.97 -5.72
CA ALA A 144 -8.48 -19.04 -4.84
C ALA A 144 -7.33 -18.12 -5.29
N PRO A 145 -6.50 -17.62 -4.35
CA PRO A 145 -6.63 -17.75 -2.89
C PRO A 145 -7.71 -16.81 -2.33
N LYS A 146 -8.50 -17.30 -1.36
CA LYS A 146 -9.58 -16.53 -0.73
C LYS A 146 -9.14 -15.97 0.61
N PHE A 147 -9.35 -14.68 0.82
CA PHE A 147 -9.13 -14.00 2.09
C PHE A 147 -10.43 -13.35 2.59
N PRO A 148 -10.63 -13.25 3.91
CA PRO A 148 -11.79 -12.57 4.47
C PRO A 148 -11.66 -11.05 4.25
N HIS A 149 -12.34 -10.53 3.21
CA HIS A 149 -12.36 -9.10 2.93
C HIS A 149 -13.27 -8.36 3.92
N ALA A 150 -12.70 -7.81 4.99
CA ALA A 150 -13.44 -7.15 6.06
C ALA A 150 -14.35 -6.01 5.55
N MET A 151 -13.87 -5.23 4.57
CA MET A 151 -14.64 -4.14 3.97
C MET A 151 -15.86 -4.63 3.18
N THR A 152 -15.70 -5.72 2.43
CA THR A 152 -16.82 -6.38 1.71
C THR A 152 -17.87 -6.90 2.70
N LEU A 153 -17.43 -7.58 3.76
CA LEU A 153 -18.33 -8.07 4.80
C LEU A 153 -19.06 -6.93 5.51
N ARG A 154 -18.36 -5.83 5.81
CA ARG A 154 -18.95 -4.64 6.42
C ARG A 154 -20.01 -3.99 5.51
N LEU A 155 -19.73 -3.87 4.21
CA LEU A 155 -20.70 -3.37 3.24
C LEU A 155 -21.96 -4.26 3.23
N MET A 156 -21.80 -5.58 3.20
CA MET A 156 -22.90 -6.52 3.22
C MET A 156 -23.74 -6.42 4.50
N LEU A 157 -23.10 -6.31 5.67
CA LEU A 157 -23.80 -6.12 6.95
C LEU A 157 -24.57 -4.80 7.00
N ASN A 158 -23.99 -3.72 6.47
CA ASN A 158 -24.66 -2.43 6.38
C ASN A 158 -25.85 -2.46 5.41
N ALA A 159 -25.71 -3.17 4.28
CA ALA A 159 -26.79 -3.36 3.33
C ALA A 159 -27.95 -4.14 3.97
N TRP A 160 -27.64 -5.26 4.63
CA TRP A 160 -28.63 -6.06 5.36
C TRP A 160 -29.33 -5.25 6.46
N ALA A 161 -28.59 -4.44 7.23
CA ALA A 161 -29.18 -3.59 8.25
C ALA A 161 -30.15 -2.53 7.67
N ARG A 162 -29.94 -2.10 6.41
CA ARG A 162 -30.79 -1.12 5.72
C ARG A 162 -32.03 -1.76 5.11
N THR A 163 -31.89 -2.92 4.45
CA THR A 163 -32.95 -3.52 3.62
C THR A 163 -33.61 -4.74 4.26
N ASN A 164 -32.99 -5.32 5.29
CA ASN A 164 -33.31 -6.64 5.85
C ASN A 164 -33.21 -7.78 4.81
N GLU A 165 -32.42 -7.56 3.75
CA GLU A 165 -32.16 -8.49 2.66
C GLU A 165 -30.63 -8.65 2.49
N ALA A 166 -30.17 -9.84 2.11
CA ALA A 166 -28.76 -10.12 1.80
C ALA A 166 -28.65 -10.77 0.42
#